data_AF-A0A921GX96-F1
#
_entry.id   AF-A0A921GX96-F1
#
_cell.length_a   1.000
_cell.length_b   1.000
_cell.length_c   1.000
_cell.angle_alpha   90.00
_cell.angle_beta   90.00
_cell.angle_gamma   90.00
#
_symmetry.space_group_name_H-M   'P 1'
#
loop_
_entity.id
_entity.type
_entity.pdbx_description
1 polymer ?
#
loop_
_entity_poly.entity_id
_entity_poly.type
_entity_poly.pdbx_seq_one_letter_code
_entity_poly.pdbx_strand_id
1 'polypeptide(L)'
;MGIKSIIVALIFLALLVVSLWQGYGNFFILIFFNLCVLSFMLVKRYDIKLIVLVLIQWILYAFFLVIHQYVHILPGSGNDDLRFEKLADNYYYHYLFATNVDLFQNSRAYSQFLAVIYFIGRPHILIPGLVNITVHTVTVILLYKICMHVLSNSKISIITVTLYTFYPIYIFTTVITLREMFIIMFIMLFLHALLKLYKTKNISHFFYAVCAIIIGSIFHIGLLGLLLVLACYFVVISNVHMTFRILLGILFITSFVIFIVNSNDAKVQNTINTDDHTKILDLNSRADYISVNEANGIQTKLKQVTYFLLKPFPWEVRTLSDIIGLFDICVILVATFLAILLYKQTKNKMILIVLFTVYGMFITFAIGTYNYGTALRHRDKVAMLLTMFINYYIFYKKRR
;
A
#
# COMPACT_ATOMS: atom_id res chain seq x y z
N MET A 1 -4.10 38.21 -9.68
CA MET A 1 -4.40 37.07 -10.57
C MET A 1 -4.59 37.61 -11.98
N GLY A 2 -3.85 37.12 -12.97
CA GLY A 2 -3.95 37.64 -14.34
C GLY A 2 -5.21 37.17 -15.07
N ILE A 3 -5.69 37.93 -16.06
CA ILE A 3 -6.90 37.63 -16.87
C ILE A 3 -6.92 36.18 -17.40
N LYS A 4 -5.76 35.64 -17.81
CA LYS A 4 -5.63 34.25 -18.27
C LYS A 4 -6.03 33.22 -17.20
N SER A 5 -5.72 33.47 -15.93
CA SER A 5 -6.08 32.56 -14.83
C SER A 5 -7.58 32.57 -14.52
N ILE A 6 -8.24 33.71 -14.72
CA ILE A 6 -9.69 33.85 -14.54
C ILE A 6 -10.43 33.11 -15.66
N ILE A 7 -9.98 33.24 -16.90
CA ILE A 7 -10.55 32.53 -18.05
C ILE A 7 -10.44 31.01 -17.87
N VAL A 8 -9.27 30.51 -17.46
CA VAL A 8 -9.10 29.07 -17.18
C VAL A 8 -10.02 28.61 -16.05
N ALA A 9 -10.14 29.37 -14.97
CA ALA A 9 -11.04 29.03 -13.87
C ALA A 9 -12.51 28.97 -14.32
N LEU A 10 -12.95 29.91 -15.17
CA LEU A 10 -14.30 29.92 -15.74
C LEU A 10 -14.55 28.72 -16.65
N ILE A 11 -13.57 28.32 -17.47
CA ILE A 11 -13.67 27.11 -18.32
C ILE A 11 -13.80 25.86 -17.45
N PHE A 12 -12.98 25.73 -16.40
CA PHE A 12 -13.09 24.60 -15.46
C PHE A 12 -14.43 24.58 -14.72
N LEU A 13 -14.94 25.74 -14.32
CA LEU A 13 -16.24 25.85 -13.69
C LEU A 13 -17.37 25.44 -14.65
N ALA A 14 -17.32 25.88 -15.90
CA ALA A 14 -18.29 25.49 -16.93
C ALA A 14 -18.25 23.97 -17.19
N LEU A 15 -17.04 23.39 -17.33
CA LEU A 15 -16.87 21.95 -17.50
C LEU A 15 -17.37 21.16 -16.28
N LEU A 16 -17.13 21.65 -15.06
CA LEU A 16 -17.66 21.05 -13.84
C LEU A 16 -19.19 21.03 -13.87
N VAL A 17 -19.83 22.17 -14.14
CA VAL A 17 -21.30 22.28 -14.20
C VAL A 17 -21.89 21.35 -15.25
N VAL A 18 -21.31 21.31 -16.45
CA VAL A 18 -21.76 20.40 -17.53
C VAL A 18 -21.57 18.94 -17.12
N SER A 19 -20.42 18.59 -16.52
CA SER A 19 -20.15 17.22 -16.08
C SER A 19 -21.11 16.76 -14.98
N LEU A 20 -21.45 17.63 -14.03
CA LEU A 20 -22.42 17.36 -12.97
C LEU A 20 -23.81 17.16 -13.55
N TRP A 21 -24.22 18.01 -14.49
CA TRP A 21 -25.53 17.90 -15.14
C TRP A 21 -25.67 16.58 -15.92
N GLN A 22 -24.60 16.14 -16.60
CA GLN A 22 -24.61 14.86 -17.31
C GLN A 22 -24.37 13.63 -16.41
N GLY A 23 -24.12 13.83 -15.12
CA GLY A 23 -23.85 12.73 -14.16
C GLY A 23 -22.41 12.20 -14.16
N TYR A 24 -21.48 12.87 -14.85
CA TYR A 24 -20.05 12.53 -14.95
C TYR A 24 -19.16 13.35 -14.00
N GLY A 25 -19.72 13.95 -12.94
CA GLY A 25 -18.96 14.76 -11.99
C GLY A 25 -17.79 14.02 -11.33
N ASN A 26 -17.92 12.71 -11.15
CA ASN A 26 -16.87 11.84 -10.62
C ASN A 26 -15.68 11.64 -11.58
N PHE A 27 -15.90 11.58 -12.90
CA PHE A 27 -14.81 11.60 -13.88
C PHE A 27 -14.10 12.95 -13.87
N PHE A 28 -14.88 14.04 -13.85
CA PHE A 28 -14.32 15.39 -13.83
C PHE A 28 -13.43 15.62 -12.60
N ILE A 29 -13.89 15.25 -11.40
CA ILE A 29 -13.11 15.48 -10.18
C ILE A 29 -11.80 14.67 -10.16
N LEU A 30 -11.80 13.45 -10.72
CA LEU A 30 -10.59 12.63 -10.85
C LEU A 30 -9.60 13.26 -11.84
N ILE A 31 -10.07 13.69 -13.01
CA ILE A 31 -9.22 14.36 -14.00
C ILE A 31 -8.64 15.65 -13.41
N PHE A 32 -9.50 16.46 -12.78
CA PHE A 32 -9.09 17.70 -12.14
C PHE A 32 -8.03 17.47 -11.06
N PHE A 33 -8.23 16.49 -10.17
CA PHE A 33 -7.26 16.15 -9.14
C PHE A 33 -5.90 15.77 -9.73
N ASN A 34 -5.87 14.96 -10.80
CA ASN A 34 -4.62 14.57 -11.44
C ASN A 34 -3.93 15.73 -12.18
N LEU A 35 -4.70 16.66 -12.77
CA LEU A 35 -4.16 17.90 -13.31
C LEU A 35 -3.57 18.79 -12.21
N CYS A 36 -4.18 18.85 -11.03
CA CYS A 36 -3.61 19.53 -9.87
C CYS A 36 -2.30 18.89 -9.42
N VAL A 37 -2.23 17.55 -9.37
CA VAL A 37 -0.98 16.82 -9.06
C VAL A 37 0.12 17.15 -10.07
N LEU A 38 -0.19 17.08 -11.37
CA LEU A 38 0.75 17.41 -12.44
C LEU A 38 1.24 18.86 -12.34
N SER A 39 0.31 19.80 -12.14
CA SER A 39 0.61 21.22 -11.96
C SER A 39 1.51 21.44 -10.74
N PHE A 40 1.23 20.76 -9.62
CA PHE A 40 2.07 20.80 -8.44
C PHE A 40 3.49 20.29 -8.72
N MET A 41 3.63 19.20 -9.48
CA MET A 41 4.95 18.67 -9.86
C MET A 41 5.74 19.65 -10.74
N LEU A 42 5.08 20.31 -11.69
CA LEU A 42 5.69 21.33 -12.53
C LEU A 42 6.14 22.56 -11.72
N VAL A 43 5.27 23.09 -10.86
CA VAL A 43 5.58 24.24 -10.00
C VAL A 43 6.74 23.94 -9.06
N LYS A 44 6.77 22.72 -8.49
CA LYS A 44 7.85 22.27 -7.59
C LYS A 44 9.08 21.76 -8.34
N ARG A 45 9.12 21.86 -9.67
CA ARG A 45 10.25 21.49 -10.53
C ARG A 45 10.78 20.07 -10.24
N TYR A 46 9.87 19.11 -10.20
CA TYR A 46 10.27 17.69 -10.13
C TYR A 46 11.06 17.29 -11.38
N ASP A 47 11.83 16.21 -11.28
CA ASP A 47 12.58 15.67 -12.42
C ASP A 47 11.62 15.39 -13.58
N ILE A 48 11.95 15.89 -14.77
CA ILE A 48 11.11 15.76 -15.97
C ILE A 48 10.84 14.29 -16.30
N LYS A 49 11.79 13.39 -16.02
CA LYS A 49 11.61 11.95 -16.23
C LYS A 49 10.52 11.37 -15.34
N LEU A 50 10.36 11.88 -14.11
CA LEU A 50 9.28 11.47 -13.22
C LEU A 50 7.93 11.98 -13.73
N ILE A 51 7.87 13.22 -14.22
CA ILE A 51 6.64 13.80 -14.77
C ILE A 51 6.19 12.98 -16.00
N VAL A 52 7.10 12.70 -16.92
CA VAL A 52 6.82 11.86 -18.09
C VAL A 52 6.40 10.45 -17.67
N LEU A 53 7.06 9.86 -16.67
CA LEU A 53 6.67 8.55 -16.15
C LEU A 53 5.24 8.53 -15.59
N VAL A 54 4.82 9.55 -14.86
CA VAL A 54 3.43 9.67 -14.35
C VAL A 54 2.42 9.77 -15.50
N LEU A 55 2.75 10.48 -16.57
CA LEU A 55 1.88 10.54 -17.75
C LEU A 55 1.79 9.18 -18.46
N ILE A 56 2.92 8.49 -18.62
CA ILE A 56 2.96 7.14 -19.20
C ILE A 56 2.19 6.15 -18.34
N GLN A 57 2.34 6.21 -17.01
CA GLN A 57 1.59 5.40 -16.06
C GLN A 57 0.08 5.56 -16.28
N TRP A 58 -0.41 6.81 -16.37
CA TRP A 58 -1.83 7.07 -16.58
C TRP A 58 -2.36 6.45 -17.87
N ILE A 59 -1.64 6.61 -18.99
CA ILE A 59 -2.03 6.05 -20.29
C ILE A 59 -2.04 4.52 -20.22
N LEU A 60 -0.95 3.93 -19.70
CA LEU A 60 -0.79 2.48 -19.60
C LEU A 60 -1.87 1.85 -18.72
N TYR A 61 -2.12 2.41 -17.55
CA TYR A 61 -3.05 1.82 -16.58
C TYR A 61 -4.51 2.05 -17.01
N ALA A 62 -4.83 3.19 -17.62
CA ALA A 62 -6.15 3.41 -18.21
C ALA A 62 -6.42 2.41 -19.35
N PHE A 63 -5.41 2.12 -20.18
CA PHE A 63 -5.50 1.09 -21.22
C PHE A 63 -5.79 -0.30 -20.62
N PHE A 64 -5.03 -0.72 -19.61
CA PHE A 64 -5.29 -1.99 -18.93
C PHE A 64 -6.64 -2.03 -18.20
N LEU A 65 -7.12 -0.89 -17.69
CA LEU A 65 -8.44 -0.77 -17.08
C LEU A 65 -9.56 -0.98 -18.10
N VAL A 66 -9.44 -0.40 -19.28
CA VAL A 66 -10.40 -0.63 -20.36
C VAL A 66 -10.39 -2.10 -20.79
N ILE A 67 -9.21 -2.72 -20.89
CA ILE A 67 -9.10 -4.16 -21.16
C ILE A 67 -9.81 -4.97 -20.07
N HIS A 68 -9.51 -4.68 -18.80
CA HIS A 68 -10.08 -5.41 -17.66
C HIS A 68 -11.60 -5.41 -17.68
N GLN A 69 -12.21 -4.25 -17.94
CA GLN A 69 -13.65 -4.07 -17.80
C GLN A 69 -14.44 -4.43 -19.06
N TYR A 70 -13.85 -4.33 -20.25
CA TYR A 70 -14.60 -4.50 -21.51
C TYR A 70 -14.11 -5.63 -22.41
N VAL A 71 -12.90 -6.15 -22.21
CA VAL A 71 -12.29 -7.13 -23.13
C VAL A 71 -11.99 -8.45 -22.45
N HIS A 72 -11.21 -8.43 -21.37
CA HIS A 72 -10.77 -9.63 -20.68
C HIS A 72 -10.47 -9.36 -19.20
N ILE A 73 -10.97 -10.23 -18.33
CA ILE A 73 -10.74 -10.15 -16.88
C ILE A 73 -9.26 -10.39 -16.61
N LEU A 74 -8.58 -9.41 -16.00
CA LEU A 74 -7.14 -9.49 -15.73
C LEU A 74 -6.84 -10.43 -14.56
N PRO A 75 -5.65 -11.07 -14.55
CA PRO A 75 -5.23 -11.93 -13.45
C PRO A 75 -5.26 -11.22 -12.09
N GLY A 76 -5.81 -11.89 -11.07
CA GLY A 76 -5.96 -11.35 -9.72
C GLY A 76 -7.32 -10.73 -9.41
N SER A 77 -8.18 -10.57 -10.44
CA SER A 77 -9.62 -10.33 -10.29
C SER A 77 -10.32 -11.61 -9.82
N GLY A 78 -11.45 -11.51 -9.11
CA GLY A 78 -12.12 -12.68 -8.54
C GLY A 78 -13.32 -12.34 -7.69
N ASN A 79 -13.36 -12.83 -6.44
CA ASN A 79 -14.47 -12.55 -5.55
C ASN A 79 -14.32 -11.21 -4.83
N ASP A 80 -13.09 -10.80 -4.52
CA ASP A 80 -12.85 -9.61 -3.70
C ASP A 80 -13.16 -8.30 -4.44
N ASP A 81 -12.82 -8.20 -5.73
CA ASP A 81 -13.09 -7.00 -6.54
C ASP A 81 -14.60 -6.78 -6.75
N LEU A 82 -15.32 -7.83 -7.17
CA LEU A 82 -16.78 -7.81 -7.33
C LEU A 82 -17.47 -7.49 -6.01
N ARG A 83 -16.95 -7.99 -4.89
CA ARG A 83 -17.47 -7.69 -3.55
C ARG A 83 -17.29 -6.23 -3.16
N PHE A 84 -16.13 -5.64 -3.44
CA PHE A 84 -15.92 -4.21 -3.15
C PHE A 84 -16.79 -3.31 -4.00
N GLU A 85 -16.94 -3.63 -5.28
CA GLU A 85 -17.78 -2.88 -6.21
C GLU A 85 -19.26 -2.96 -5.82
N LYS A 86 -19.78 -4.17 -5.61
CA LYS A 86 -21.17 -4.37 -5.17
C LYS A 86 -21.46 -3.68 -3.82
N LEU A 87 -20.51 -3.73 -2.88
CA LEU A 87 -20.71 -3.05 -1.61
C LEU A 87 -20.69 -1.51 -1.78
N ALA A 88 -19.90 -0.99 -2.72
CA ALA A 88 -19.89 0.45 -3.02
C ALA A 88 -21.22 0.89 -3.62
N ASP A 89 -21.82 0.09 -4.51
CA ASP A 89 -23.15 0.34 -5.05
C ASP A 89 -24.22 0.32 -3.95
N ASN A 90 -24.19 -0.67 -3.06
CA ASN A 90 -25.10 -0.74 -1.91
C ASN A 90 -25.01 0.50 -1.03
N TYR A 91 -23.79 0.99 -0.74
CA TYR A 91 -23.61 2.23 0.01
C TYR A 91 -24.09 3.47 -0.76
N TYR A 92 -23.88 3.52 -2.07
CA TYR A 92 -24.37 4.60 -2.92
C TYR A 92 -25.90 4.70 -2.88
N TYR A 93 -26.61 3.59 -3.05
CA TYR A 93 -28.07 3.55 -2.94
C TYR A 93 -28.55 3.89 -1.53
N HIS A 94 -27.84 3.44 -0.49
CA HIS A 94 -28.13 3.83 0.89
C HIS A 94 -28.00 5.34 1.10
N TYR A 95 -26.96 5.98 0.56
CA TYR A 95 -26.76 7.42 0.70
C TYR A 95 -27.83 8.26 -0.02
N LEU A 96 -28.38 7.77 -1.14
CA LEU A 96 -29.40 8.48 -1.90
C LEU A 96 -30.83 8.22 -1.41
N PHE A 97 -31.14 6.98 -1.05
CA PHE A 97 -32.51 6.51 -0.84
C PHE A 97 -32.75 5.92 0.55
N ALA A 98 -31.75 5.99 1.44
CA ALA A 98 -31.81 5.41 2.78
C ALA A 98 -32.17 3.90 2.82
N THR A 99 -31.79 3.15 1.77
CA THR A 99 -32.01 1.69 1.69
C THR A 99 -31.13 0.95 2.69
N ASN A 100 -31.52 -0.24 3.13
CA ASN A 100 -30.65 -1.07 3.97
C ASN A 100 -29.38 -1.48 3.21
N VAL A 101 -28.24 -1.49 3.90
CA VAL A 101 -26.97 -1.95 3.32
C VAL A 101 -26.81 -3.44 3.62
N ASP A 102 -26.79 -4.26 2.58
CA ASP A 102 -26.44 -5.68 2.72
C ASP A 102 -24.95 -5.83 3.04
N LEU A 103 -24.65 -6.02 4.32
CA LEU A 103 -23.29 -6.17 4.83
C LEU A 103 -22.83 -7.62 4.73
N PHE A 104 -22.17 -7.96 3.64
CA PHE A 104 -21.57 -9.28 3.42
C PHE A 104 -20.04 -9.32 3.63
N GLN A 105 -19.43 -8.20 4.01
CA GLN A 105 -18.01 -8.10 4.37
C GLN A 105 -17.71 -7.03 5.44
N ASN A 106 -16.64 -7.26 6.21
CA ASN A 106 -16.25 -6.38 7.32
C ASN A 106 -15.39 -5.17 6.89
N SER A 107 -14.64 -5.28 5.79
CA SER A 107 -13.84 -4.17 5.29
C SER A 107 -14.68 -3.25 4.41
N ARG A 108 -15.24 -2.23 5.04
CA ARG A 108 -16.27 -1.36 4.44
C ARG A 108 -15.68 -0.05 3.90
N ALA A 109 -14.60 0.44 4.48
CA ALA A 109 -14.09 1.78 4.24
C ALA A 109 -13.77 2.10 2.78
N TYR A 110 -13.18 1.14 2.03
CA TYR A 110 -12.88 1.34 0.63
C TYR A 110 -14.15 1.49 -0.21
N SER A 111 -15.14 0.62 -0.02
CA SER A 111 -16.44 0.71 -0.69
C SER A 111 -17.24 1.95 -0.29
N GLN A 112 -17.19 2.37 0.98
CA GLN A 112 -17.79 3.62 1.44
C GLN A 112 -17.14 4.83 0.77
N PHE A 113 -15.81 4.84 0.68
CA PHE A 113 -15.08 5.88 -0.03
C PHE A 113 -15.49 5.94 -1.51
N LEU A 114 -15.57 4.78 -2.19
CA LEU A 114 -16.05 4.71 -3.58
C LEU A 114 -17.49 5.22 -3.72
N ALA A 115 -18.38 4.87 -2.79
CA ALA A 115 -19.76 5.35 -2.79
C ALA A 115 -19.85 6.89 -2.68
N VAL A 116 -18.98 7.53 -1.90
CA VAL A 116 -18.87 9.00 -1.85
C VAL A 116 -18.42 9.56 -3.20
N ILE A 117 -17.48 8.90 -3.89
CA ILE A 117 -17.09 9.30 -5.25
C ILE A 117 -18.26 9.11 -6.24
N TYR A 118 -19.03 8.03 -6.12
CA TYR A 118 -20.22 7.81 -6.93
C TYR A 118 -21.29 8.87 -6.69
N PHE A 119 -21.44 9.36 -5.46
CA PHE A 119 -22.39 10.42 -5.12
C PHE A 119 -22.12 11.75 -5.86
N ILE A 120 -20.85 12.05 -6.18
CA ILE A 120 -20.48 13.25 -6.96
C ILE A 120 -20.93 13.15 -8.43
N GLY A 121 -21.22 11.94 -8.91
CA GLY A 121 -21.74 11.68 -10.24
C GLY A 121 -22.72 10.52 -10.22
N ARG A 122 -22.37 9.43 -10.92
CA ARG A 122 -23.11 8.16 -10.92
C ARG A 122 -22.15 6.97 -10.86
N PRO A 123 -22.57 5.81 -10.33
CA PRO A 123 -21.77 4.59 -10.39
C PRO A 123 -21.37 4.29 -11.83
N HIS A 124 -20.10 3.97 -12.02
CA HIS A 124 -19.58 3.59 -13.33
C HIS A 124 -18.40 2.64 -13.15
N ILE A 125 -18.38 1.57 -13.94
CA ILE A 125 -17.45 0.43 -13.82
C ILE A 125 -15.96 0.82 -13.86
N LEU A 126 -15.61 1.90 -14.56
CA LEU A 126 -14.23 2.42 -14.63
C LEU A 126 -13.79 3.23 -13.39
N ILE A 127 -14.72 3.78 -12.60
CA ILE A 127 -14.37 4.74 -11.55
C ILE A 127 -13.49 4.13 -10.45
N PRO A 128 -13.74 2.91 -9.93
CA PRO A 128 -12.87 2.32 -8.92
C PRO A 128 -11.42 2.16 -9.38
N GLY A 129 -11.23 1.71 -10.62
CA GLY A 129 -9.91 1.62 -11.24
C GLY A 129 -9.24 2.98 -11.38
N LEU A 130 -9.96 4.00 -11.87
CA LEU A 130 -9.42 5.36 -12.02
C LEU A 130 -9.04 6.01 -10.68
N VAL A 131 -9.82 5.74 -9.62
CA VAL A 131 -9.48 6.12 -8.24
C VAL A 131 -8.16 5.46 -7.83
N ASN A 132 -8.03 4.15 -8.05
CA ASN A 132 -6.80 3.43 -7.69
C ASN A 132 -5.59 3.90 -8.50
N ILE A 133 -5.73 4.20 -9.80
CA ILE A 133 -4.67 4.78 -10.64
C ILE A 133 -4.23 6.16 -10.11
N THR A 134 -5.18 6.96 -9.65
CA THR A 134 -4.90 8.25 -8.99
C THR A 134 -4.08 8.05 -7.71
N VAL A 135 -4.49 7.11 -6.86
CA VAL A 135 -3.75 6.76 -5.64
C VAL A 135 -2.36 6.21 -5.98
N HIS A 136 -2.26 5.38 -7.01
CA HIS A 136 -0.99 4.85 -7.50
C HIS A 136 -0.02 5.97 -7.89
N THR A 137 -0.51 7.01 -8.58
CA THR A 137 0.28 8.19 -8.94
C THR A 137 0.92 8.85 -7.70
N VAL A 138 0.15 8.97 -6.62
CA VAL A 138 0.67 9.49 -5.34
C VAL A 138 1.74 8.54 -4.78
N THR A 139 1.55 7.22 -4.85
CA THR A 139 2.55 6.23 -4.40
C THR A 139 3.86 6.31 -5.21
N VAL A 140 3.78 6.49 -6.53
CA VAL A 140 4.93 6.68 -7.44
C VAL A 140 5.76 7.90 -6.99
N ILE A 141 5.09 9.02 -6.73
CA ILE A 141 5.74 10.26 -6.27
C ILE A 141 6.34 10.09 -4.87
N LEU A 142 5.66 9.40 -3.96
CA LEU A 142 6.16 9.12 -2.61
C LEU A 142 7.38 8.21 -2.66
N LEU A 143 7.35 7.14 -3.46
CA LEU A 143 8.47 6.22 -3.64
C LEU A 143 9.70 6.95 -4.18
N TYR A 144 9.53 7.84 -5.17
CA TYR A 144 10.60 8.69 -5.67
C TYR A 144 11.24 9.51 -4.54
N LYS A 145 10.42 10.17 -3.71
CA LYS A 145 10.92 10.96 -2.57
C LYS A 145 11.62 10.10 -1.53
N ILE A 146 11.08 8.93 -1.21
CA ILE A 146 11.70 7.99 -0.26
C ILE A 146 13.08 7.56 -0.77
N CYS A 147 13.19 7.17 -2.05
CA CYS A 147 14.48 6.84 -2.68
C CYS A 147 15.45 8.03 -2.63
N MET A 148 14.99 9.25 -2.92
CA MET A 148 15.80 10.46 -2.83
C MET A 148 16.25 10.77 -1.40
N HIS A 149 15.43 10.50 -0.39
CA HIS A 149 15.81 10.66 1.02
C HIS A 149 16.89 9.66 1.42
N VAL A 150 16.76 8.40 1.01
CA VAL A 150 17.63 7.30 1.44
C VAL A 150 18.97 7.29 0.68
N LEU A 151 18.93 7.47 -0.64
CA LEU A 151 20.08 7.28 -1.53
C LEU A 151 20.63 8.58 -2.12
N SER A 152 19.91 9.70 -2.02
CA SER A 152 20.31 11.01 -2.57
C SER A 152 20.72 10.99 -4.04
N ASN A 153 20.11 10.11 -4.85
CA ASN A 153 20.48 9.92 -6.26
C ASN A 153 19.23 9.86 -7.14
N SER A 154 19.04 10.87 -8.00
CA SER A 154 17.87 10.95 -8.89
C SER A 154 17.81 9.77 -9.87
N LYS A 155 18.94 9.39 -10.48
CA LYS A 155 18.97 8.33 -11.49
C LYS A 155 18.48 7.00 -10.92
N ILE A 156 18.97 6.61 -9.74
CA ILE A 156 18.52 5.38 -9.07
C ILE A 156 17.05 5.49 -8.66
N SER A 157 16.62 6.66 -8.19
CA SER A 157 15.24 6.89 -7.78
C SER A 157 14.26 6.77 -8.95
N ILE A 158 14.60 7.35 -10.12
CA ILE A 158 13.82 7.21 -11.35
C ILE A 158 13.77 5.75 -11.80
N ILE A 159 14.91 5.04 -11.82
CA ILE A 159 14.93 3.62 -12.21
C ILE A 159 14.04 2.78 -11.29
N THR A 160 14.14 2.99 -9.98
CA THR A 160 13.35 2.25 -8.98
C THR A 160 11.85 2.49 -9.17
N VAL A 161 11.45 3.74 -9.35
CA VAL A 161 10.04 4.10 -9.54
C VAL A 161 9.52 3.65 -10.90
N THR A 162 10.39 3.62 -11.92
CA THR A 162 10.07 3.05 -13.24
C THR A 162 9.78 1.55 -13.10
N LEU A 163 10.65 0.79 -12.43
CA LEU A 163 10.42 -0.64 -12.19
C LEU A 163 9.12 -0.88 -11.42
N TYR A 164 8.85 -0.09 -10.38
CA TYR A 164 7.58 -0.16 -9.64
C TYR A 164 6.36 0.08 -10.53
N THR A 165 6.44 1.07 -11.43
CA THR A 165 5.35 1.46 -12.34
C THR A 165 5.08 0.41 -13.43
N PHE A 166 6.10 -0.30 -13.90
CA PHE A 166 5.96 -1.30 -14.96
C PHE A 166 5.88 -2.73 -14.45
N TYR A 167 5.94 -2.94 -13.13
CA TYR A 167 5.86 -4.29 -12.57
C TYR A 167 4.42 -4.83 -12.69
N PRO A 168 4.21 -5.96 -13.40
CA PRO A 168 2.87 -6.42 -13.77
C PRO A 168 1.89 -6.56 -12.61
N ILE A 169 2.37 -7.01 -11.44
CA ILE A 169 1.51 -7.18 -10.26
C ILE A 169 0.91 -5.84 -9.81
N TYR A 170 1.63 -4.72 -9.87
CA TYR A 170 1.05 -3.42 -9.53
C TYR A 170 0.12 -2.89 -10.61
N ILE A 171 0.38 -3.16 -11.88
CA ILE A 171 -0.55 -2.80 -12.95
C ILE A 171 -1.90 -3.45 -12.64
N PHE A 172 -1.91 -4.77 -12.43
CA PHE A 172 -3.14 -5.52 -12.16
C PHE A 172 -3.79 -5.12 -10.83
N THR A 173 -3.04 -5.12 -9.72
CA THR A 173 -3.61 -4.75 -8.41
C THR A 173 -4.07 -3.30 -8.32
N THR A 174 -3.58 -2.41 -9.18
CA THR A 174 -4.08 -1.02 -9.27
C THR A 174 -5.36 -0.95 -10.09
N VAL A 175 -5.40 -1.63 -11.23
CA VAL A 175 -6.51 -1.54 -12.18
C VAL A 175 -7.76 -2.25 -11.65
N ILE A 176 -7.59 -3.34 -10.91
CA ILE A 176 -8.67 -4.10 -10.29
C ILE A 176 -9.23 -3.34 -9.08
N THR A 177 -10.54 -3.46 -8.81
CA THR A 177 -11.26 -2.80 -7.70
C THR A 177 -10.85 -3.35 -6.32
N LEU A 178 -9.65 -2.97 -5.88
CA LEU A 178 -9.00 -3.47 -4.68
C LEU A 178 -8.54 -2.32 -3.76
N ARG A 179 -8.63 -2.53 -2.44
CA ARG A 179 -8.19 -1.55 -1.41
C ARG A 179 -6.67 -1.45 -1.27
N GLU A 180 -5.94 -2.33 -1.93
CA GLU A 180 -4.49 -2.54 -1.83
C GLU A 180 -3.70 -1.27 -2.09
N MET A 181 -4.12 -0.46 -3.06
CA MET A 181 -3.42 0.78 -3.39
C MET A 181 -3.49 1.81 -2.26
N PHE A 182 -4.60 1.87 -1.53
CA PHE A 182 -4.70 2.72 -0.34
C PHE A 182 -3.77 2.24 0.77
N ILE A 183 -3.69 0.92 0.99
CA ILE A 183 -2.76 0.33 1.96
C ILE A 183 -1.31 0.72 1.64
N ILE A 184 -0.88 0.55 0.39
CA ILE A 184 0.47 0.89 -0.06
C ILE A 184 0.73 2.39 0.12
N MET A 185 -0.22 3.24 -0.26
CA MET A 185 -0.12 4.69 -0.09
C MET A 185 0.11 5.08 1.37
N PHE A 186 -0.66 4.54 2.31
CA PHE A 186 -0.53 4.89 3.73
C PHE A 186 0.78 4.37 4.34
N ILE A 187 1.28 3.20 3.92
CA ILE A 187 2.61 2.73 4.32
C ILE A 187 3.70 3.68 3.79
N MET A 188 3.59 4.13 2.54
CA MET A 188 4.55 5.09 1.96
C MET A 188 4.47 6.48 2.61
N LEU A 189 3.26 6.96 2.96
CA LEU A 189 3.08 8.21 3.70
C LEU A 189 3.73 8.12 5.08
N PHE A 190 3.49 7.02 5.80
CA PHE A 190 4.13 6.74 7.09
C PHE A 190 5.65 6.75 6.96
N LEU A 191 6.21 5.97 6.03
CA LEU A 191 7.66 5.88 5.83
C LEU A 191 8.26 7.23 5.43
N HIS A 192 7.63 7.96 4.50
CA HIS A 192 8.07 9.29 4.10
C HIS A 192 8.09 10.27 5.29
N ALA A 193 7.03 10.26 6.10
CA ALA A 193 6.94 11.08 7.30
C ALA A 193 8.04 10.71 8.32
N LEU A 194 8.28 9.42 8.55
CA LEU A 194 9.31 8.94 9.48
C LEU A 194 10.73 9.30 9.02
N LEU A 195 11.02 9.18 7.72
CA LEU A 195 12.27 9.63 7.11
C LEU A 195 12.48 11.15 7.27
N LYS A 196 11.42 11.94 7.08
CA LYS A 196 11.48 13.39 7.31
C LYS A 196 11.64 13.74 8.78
N LEU A 197 10.94 13.07 9.69
CA LEU A 197 11.12 13.22 11.13
C LEU A 197 12.59 12.98 11.50
N TYR A 198 13.18 11.91 10.97
CA TYR A 198 14.59 11.60 11.21
C TYR A 198 15.53 12.69 10.68
N LYS A 199 15.29 13.20 9.47
CA LYS A 199 16.12 14.20 8.79
C LYS A 199 16.00 15.60 9.38
N THR A 200 14.78 16.08 9.62
CA THR A 200 14.51 17.48 10.00
C THR A 200 14.26 17.67 11.49
N LYS A 201 14.08 16.58 12.26
CA LYS A 201 13.70 16.60 13.68
C LYS A 201 12.41 17.36 14.01
N ASN A 202 11.62 17.72 12.99
CA ASN A 202 10.36 18.44 13.17
C ASN A 202 9.24 17.46 13.55
N ILE A 203 8.65 17.68 14.73
CA ILE A 203 7.57 16.86 15.31
C ILE A 203 6.30 16.83 14.47
N SER A 204 6.04 17.81 13.59
CA SER A 204 4.88 17.74 12.68
C SER A 204 4.90 16.46 11.84
N HIS A 205 6.09 15.96 11.48
CA HIS A 205 6.21 14.70 10.74
C HIS A 205 5.88 13.46 11.58
N PHE A 206 6.05 13.52 12.91
CA PHE A 206 5.55 12.47 13.79
C PHE A 206 4.02 12.41 13.74
N PHE A 207 3.35 13.56 13.83
CA PHE A 207 1.89 13.60 13.71
C PHE A 207 1.41 13.11 12.34
N TYR A 208 2.09 13.46 11.24
CA TYR A 208 1.79 12.90 9.93
C TYR A 208 1.95 11.37 9.86
N ALA A 209 2.97 10.81 10.53
CA ALA A 209 3.14 9.36 10.61
C ALA A 209 1.98 8.71 11.39
N VAL A 210 1.59 9.27 12.54
CA VAL A 210 0.46 8.78 13.35
C VAL A 210 -0.86 8.89 12.57
N CYS A 211 -1.11 10.01 11.89
CA CYS A 211 -2.29 10.18 11.03
C CYS A 211 -2.32 9.13 9.90
N ALA A 212 -1.17 8.82 9.28
CA ALA A 212 -1.10 7.77 8.26
C ALA A 212 -1.46 6.39 8.82
N ILE A 213 -1.08 6.08 10.07
CA ILE A 213 -1.47 4.84 10.76
C ILE A 213 -2.98 4.81 11.00
N ILE A 214 -3.53 5.87 11.60
CA ILE A 214 -4.95 5.93 11.98
C ILE A 214 -5.85 5.88 10.74
N ILE A 215 -5.58 6.70 9.73
CA ILE A 215 -6.41 6.73 8.53
C ILE A 215 -6.20 5.43 7.73
N GLY A 216 -4.97 4.94 7.65
CA GLY A 216 -4.67 3.69 6.95
C GLY A 216 -5.30 2.45 7.59
N SER A 217 -5.41 2.41 8.92
CA SER A 217 -6.02 1.28 9.64
C SER A 217 -7.52 1.15 9.38
N ILE A 218 -8.20 2.27 9.05
CA ILE A 218 -9.61 2.27 8.62
C ILE A 218 -9.79 1.43 7.35
N PHE A 219 -8.86 1.50 6.40
CA PHE A 219 -8.89 0.68 5.18
C PHE A 219 -8.48 -0.77 5.46
N HIS A 220 -7.49 -0.97 6.33
CA HIS A 220 -7.02 -2.29 6.69
C HIS A 220 -6.34 -2.30 8.06
N ILE A 221 -6.92 -3.06 9.00
CA ILE A 221 -6.47 -3.14 10.40
C ILE A 221 -4.98 -3.48 10.57
N GLY A 222 -4.42 -4.31 9.67
CA GLY A 222 -2.99 -4.63 9.63
C GLY A 222 -2.03 -3.44 9.52
N LEU A 223 -2.46 -2.23 9.14
CA LEU A 223 -1.60 -1.03 9.19
C LEU A 223 -1.26 -0.59 10.62
N LEU A 224 -1.99 -1.06 11.64
CA LEU A 224 -1.64 -0.81 13.03
C LEU A 224 -0.30 -1.46 13.42
N GLY A 225 0.19 -2.44 12.66
CA GLY A 225 1.55 -2.95 12.79
C GLY A 225 2.64 -1.89 12.67
N LEU A 226 2.36 -0.75 12.02
CA LEU A 226 3.26 0.39 11.94
C LEU A 226 3.53 1.04 13.32
N LEU A 227 2.68 0.81 14.34
CA LEU A 227 2.97 1.20 15.73
C LEU A 227 4.22 0.47 16.24
N LEU A 228 4.41 -0.79 15.89
CA LEU A 228 5.63 -1.54 16.24
C LEU A 228 6.85 -0.95 15.54
N VAL A 229 6.71 -0.52 14.28
CA VAL A 229 7.78 0.17 13.55
C VAL A 229 8.15 1.49 14.24
N LEU A 230 7.16 2.22 14.74
CA LEU A 230 7.36 3.46 15.49
C LEU A 230 8.07 3.19 16.82
N ALA A 231 7.71 2.12 17.53
CA ALA A 231 8.42 1.66 18.72
C ALA A 231 9.90 1.36 18.41
N CYS A 232 10.17 0.56 17.37
CA CYS A 232 11.53 0.26 16.93
C CYS A 232 12.31 1.53 16.53
N TYR A 233 11.66 2.48 15.86
CA TYR A 233 12.27 3.76 15.51
C TYR A 233 12.72 4.54 16.75
N PHE A 234 11.85 4.70 17.76
CA PHE A 234 12.22 5.43 18.97
C PHE A 234 13.31 4.70 19.75
N VAL A 235 13.17 3.40 19.98
CA VAL A 235 14.10 2.60 20.79
C VAL A 235 15.47 2.44 20.14
N VAL A 236 15.56 2.31 18.82
CA VAL A 236 16.84 2.01 18.13
C VAL A 236 17.43 3.24 17.43
N ILE A 237 16.61 4.03 16.74
CA ILE A 237 17.11 5.04 15.78
C ILE A 237 17.10 6.47 16.34
N SER A 238 16.05 6.84 17.09
CA SER A 238 15.84 8.20 17.59
C SER A 238 16.99 8.71 18.46
N ASN A 239 17.19 10.03 18.45
CA ASN A 239 18.23 10.70 19.24
C ASN A 239 17.67 11.34 20.52
N VAL A 240 16.42 11.04 20.89
CA VAL A 240 15.83 11.55 22.13
C VAL A 240 16.46 10.85 23.34
N HIS A 241 16.46 11.50 24.51
CA HIS A 241 17.01 10.97 25.76
C HIS A 241 16.55 9.53 26.05
N MET A 242 17.47 8.73 26.62
CA MET A 242 17.33 7.27 26.78
C MET A 242 16.06 6.84 27.55
N THR A 243 15.71 7.56 28.61
CA THR A 243 14.49 7.27 29.39
C THR A 243 13.24 7.49 28.55
N PHE A 244 13.16 8.63 27.87
CA PHE A 244 12.00 9.00 27.07
C PHE A 244 11.82 8.11 25.83
N ARG A 245 12.92 7.70 25.18
CA ARG A 245 12.82 6.80 24.01
C ARG A 245 12.33 5.39 24.39
N ILE A 246 12.69 4.89 25.57
CA ILE A 246 12.18 3.60 26.08
C ILE A 246 10.70 3.73 26.43
N LEU A 247 10.32 4.81 27.12
CA LEU A 247 8.93 5.07 27.48
C LEU A 247 8.03 5.17 26.24
N LEU A 248 8.47 5.88 25.19
CA LEU A 248 7.76 5.92 23.91
C LEU A 248 7.68 4.54 23.25
N GLY A 249 8.76 3.76 23.30
CA GLY A 249 8.76 2.37 22.79
C GLY A 249 7.71 1.52 23.48
N ILE A 250 7.68 1.53 24.82
CA ILE A 250 6.69 0.83 25.63
C ILE A 250 5.28 1.31 25.30
N LEU A 251 5.07 2.64 25.22
CA LEU A 251 3.77 3.23 24.89
C LEU A 251 3.20 2.71 23.56
N PHE A 252 4.02 2.64 22.51
CA PHE A 252 3.53 2.16 21.20
C PHE A 252 3.29 0.65 21.18
N ILE A 253 4.10 -0.12 21.90
CA ILE A 253 3.89 -1.57 22.06
C ILE A 253 2.61 -1.83 22.86
N THR A 254 2.42 -1.17 24.00
CA THR A 254 1.22 -1.33 24.83
C THR A 254 -0.01 -0.85 24.10
N SER A 255 0.06 0.26 23.37
CA SER A 255 -1.04 0.73 22.50
C SER A 255 -1.43 -0.31 21.45
N PHE A 256 -0.44 -0.95 20.80
CA PHE A 256 -0.69 -2.03 19.85
C PHE A 256 -1.36 -3.23 20.52
N VAL A 257 -0.86 -3.67 21.68
CA VAL A 257 -1.42 -4.81 22.43
C VAL A 257 -2.83 -4.53 22.92
N ILE A 258 -3.08 -3.37 23.53
CA ILE A 258 -4.41 -2.94 24.00
C ILE A 258 -5.40 -2.95 22.83
N PHE A 259 -5.00 -2.44 21.67
CA PHE A 259 -5.86 -2.46 20.50
C PHE A 259 -6.20 -3.89 20.07
N ILE A 260 -5.21 -4.78 19.99
CA ILE A 260 -5.41 -6.17 19.58
C ILE A 260 -6.39 -6.88 20.54
N VAL A 261 -6.18 -6.75 21.85
CA VAL A 261 -7.02 -7.39 22.88
C VAL A 261 -8.47 -6.89 22.85
N ASN A 262 -8.69 -5.60 22.59
CA ASN A 262 -10.02 -5.00 22.59
C ASN A 262 -10.69 -4.97 21.20
N SER A 263 -10.10 -5.61 20.19
CA SER A 263 -10.61 -5.54 18.83
C SER A 263 -11.80 -6.49 18.64
N ASN A 264 -12.90 -5.95 18.11
CA ASN A 264 -14.05 -6.74 17.65
C ASN A 264 -13.90 -7.20 16.18
N ASP A 265 -12.72 -7.00 15.56
CA ASP A 265 -12.49 -7.44 14.19
C ASP A 265 -12.34 -8.97 14.14
N ALA A 266 -13.14 -9.62 13.30
CA ALA A 266 -13.14 -11.08 13.18
C ALA A 266 -11.76 -11.67 12.85
N LYS A 267 -10.89 -10.98 12.08
CA LYS A 267 -9.54 -11.52 11.80
C LYS A 267 -8.65 -11.45 13.04
N VAL A 268 -8.80 -10.40 13.85
CA VAL A 268 -8.08 -10.25 15.11
C VAL A 268 -8.61 -11.23 16.15
N GLN A 269 -9.93 -11.34 16.30
CA GLN A 269 -10.56 -12.31 17.19
C GLN A 269 -10.21 -13.75 16.82
N ASN A 270 -10.22 -14.14 15.54
CA ASN A 270 -9.78 -15.46 15.11
C ASN A 270 -8.28 -15.72 15.37
N THR A 271 -7.49 -14.68 15.61
CA THR A 271 -6.07 -14.82 16.00
C THR A 271 -5.91 -14.99 17.51
N ILE A 272 -6.86 -14.50 18.31
CA ILE A 272 -6.83 -14.48 19.78
C ILE A 272 -7.65 -15.63 20.38
N ASN A 273 -8.89 -15.78 19.93
CA ASN A 273 -9.84 -16.78 20.39
C ASN A 273 -9.63 -18.05 19.56
N THR A 274 -9.04 -19.03 20.21
CA THR A 274 -8.67 -20.32 19.62
C THR A 274 -9.80 -21.35 19.69
N ASP A 275 -10.95 -21.00 20.26
CA ASP A 275 -12.00 -21.95 20.64
C ASP A 275 -13.12 -22.06 19.58
N ASP A 276 -13.25 -21.09 18.65
CA ASP A 276 -14.26 -21.12 17.58
C ASP A 276 -13.74 -21.87 16.34
N HIS A 277 -13.68 -23.19 16.44
CA HIS A 277 -13.43 -24.13 15.33
C HIS A 277 -14.58 -24.22 14.31
N THR A 278 -15.47 -23.23 14.21
CA THR A 278 -16.71 -23.31 13.40
C THR A 278 -16.57 -22.75 11.98
N LYS A 279 -15.37 -22.87 11.38
CA LYS A 279 -15.24 -23.08 9.93
C LYS A 279 -14.14 -24.10 9.67
N ILE A 280 -14.53 -25.37 9.75
CA ILE A 280 -13.93 -26.44 8.96
C ILE A 280 -14.11 -26.01 7.49
N LEU A 281 -13.15 -25.23 6.97
CA LEU A 281 -12.87 -25.28 5.55
C LEU A 281 -12.04 -26.54 5.36
N ASP A 282 -12.77 -27.59 5.04
CA ASP A 282 -12.21 -28.79 4.45
C ASP A 282 -11.25 -28.41 3.33
N LEU A 283 -10.19 -29.22 3.22
CA LEU A 283 -9.09 -29.21 2.25
C LEU A 283 -7.86 -28.40 2.68
N ASN A 284 -6.84 -29.14 3.16
CA ASN A 284 -5.43 -28.81 3.05
C ASN A 284 -5.11 -28.41 1.60
N SER A 285 -5.34 -27.16 1.21
CA SER A 285 -4.87 -26.68 -0.08
C SER A 285 -3.34 -26.68 -0.02
N ARG A 286 -2.68 -27.06 -1.12
CA ARG A 286 -1.21 -27.03 -1.23
C ARG A 286 -0.63 -25.68 -0.77
N ALA A 287 -1.44 -24.64 -0.87
CA ALA A 287 -1.04 -23.28 -0.60
C ALA A 287 -1.12 -22.83 0.85
N ASP A 288 -1.70 -23.64 1.74
CA ASP A 288 -1.82 -23.28 3.14
C ASP A 288 -0.56 -23.63 3.95
N TYR A 289 -0.19 -22.73 4.84
CA TYR A 289 1.05 -22.76 5.60
C TYR A 289 0.96 -23.55 6.89
N ILE A 290 -0.20 -23.52 7.51
CA ILE A 290 -0.50 -24.06 8.84
C ILE A 290 -1.97 -24.47 8.78
N SER A 291 -2.27 -25.70 9.21
CA SER A 291 -3.66 -26.10 9.42
C SER A 291 -4.27 -25.24 10.53
N VAL A 292 -5.54 -24.87 10.41
CA VAL A 292 -6.24 -24.04 11.42
C VAL A 292 -6.11 -24.64 12.83
N ASN A 293 -5.91 -25.96 12.93
CA ASN A 293 -5.80 -26.71 14.19
C ASN A 293 -4.41 -26.64 14.87
N GLU A 294 -3.34 -26.23 14.18
CA GLU A 294 -1.99 -26.06 14.76
C GLU A 294 -1.73 -24.64 15.29
N ALA A 295 -2.70 -23.72 15.17
CA ALA A 295 -2.55 -22.26 15.28
C ALA A 295 -2.07 -21.72 16.64
N ASN A 296 -1.91 -22.57 17.66
CA ASN A 296 -1.71 -22.15 19.03
C ASN A 296 -0.23 -22.25 19.44
N GLY A 297 0.31 -21.14 19.94
CA GLY A 297 1.65 -21.05 20.52
C GLY A 297 2.60 -20.13 19.77
N ILE A 298 3.56 -19.57 20.51
CA ILE A 298 4.61 -18.68 19.99
C ILE A 298 5.42 -19.37 18.88
N GLN A 299 5.66 -20.68 19.01
CA GLN A 299 6.37 -21.49 18.02
C GLN A 299 5.61 -21.53 16.68
N THR A 300 4.30 -21.71 16.69
CA THR A 300 3.48 -21.70 15.47
C THR A 300 3.46 -20.31 14.81
N LYS A 301 3.34 -19.23 15.58
CA LYS A 301 3.41 -17.87 15.02
C LYS A 301 4.78 -17.56 14.43
N LEU A 302 5.86 -18.04 15.06
CA LEU A 302 7.19 -17.93 14.48
C LEU A 302 7.30 -18.71 13.16
N LYS A 303 6.79 -19.95 13.12
CA LYS A 303 6.69 -20.77 11.89
C LYS A 303 5.89 -20.02 10.80
N GLN A 304 4.77 -19.41 11.16
CA GLN A 304 3.93 -18.60 10.25
C GLN A 304 4.71 -17.45 9.63
N VAL A 305 5.45 -16.68 10.44
CA VAL A 305 6.31 -15.58 9.95
C VAL A 305 7.40 -16.11 9.03
N THR A 306 8.06 -17.22 9.37
CA THR A 306 9.10 -17.80 8.51
C THR A 306 8.55 -18.28 7.17
N TYR A 307 7.39 -18.93 7.16
CA TYR A 307 6.75 -19.42 5.94
C TYR A 307 6.22 -18.27 5.08
N PHE A 308 5.64 -17.23 5.69
CA PHE A 308 5.25 -16.02 4.98
C PHE A 308 6.43 -15.38 4.25
N LEU A 309 7.61 -15.36 4.87
CA LEU A 309 8.82 -14.76 4.28
C LEU A 309 9.44 -15.62 3.18
N LEU A 310 9.48 -16.95 3.37
CA LEU A 310 10.35 -17.84 2.58
C LEU A 310 9.63 -18.78 1.62
N LYS A 311 8.30 -18.95 1.70
CA LYS A 311 7.54 -19.81 0.78
C LYS A 311 7.01 -19.05 -0.45
N PRO A 312 6.92 -19.68 -1.64
CA PRO A 312 7.17 -21.10 -1.89
C PRO A 312 8.66 -21.47 -1.87
N PHE A 313 8.96 -22.65 -1.34
CA PHE A 313 10.33 -23.18 -1.40
C PHE A 313 10.66 -23.72 -2.80
N PRO A 314 11.94 -23.80 -3.21
CA PRO A 314 12.32 -24.30 -4.54
C PRO A 314 11.73 -25.67 -4.91
N TRP A 315 11.56 -26.57 -3.94
CA TRP A 315 10.98 -27.90 -4.11
C TRP A 315 9.43 -27.93 -4.09
N GLU A 316 8.78 -26.80 -3.79
CA GLU A 316 7.31 -26.66 -3.82
C GLU A 316 6.80 -26.09 -5.15
N VAL A 317 7.71 -25.67 -6.05
CA VAL A 317 7.38 -25.05 -7.34
C VAL A 317 6.75 -26.06 -8.28
N ARG A 318 5.48 -25.85 -8.62
CA ARG A 318 4.72 -26.71 -9.55
C ARG A 318 3.93 -25.95 -10.61
N THR A 319 3.76 -24.64 -10.45
CA THR A 319 2.96 -23.77 -11.30
C THR A 319 3.70 -22.47 -11.60
N LEU A 320 3.28 -21.75 -12.65
CA LEU A 320 3.83 -20.44 -13.00
C LEU A 320 3.72 -19.44 -11.84
N SER A 321 2.65 -19.50 -11.06
CA SER A 321 2.47 -18.67 -9.86
C SER A 321 3.55 -18.94 -8.81
N ASP A 322 3.96 -20.20 -8.63
CA ASP A 322 5.03 -20.54 -7.70
C ASP A 322 6.40 -20.02 -8.17
N ILE A 323 6.64 -20.01 -9.50
CA ILE A 323 7.87 -19.46 -10.08
C ILE A 323 7.95 -17.95 -9.83
N ILE A 324 6.84 -17.23 -10.05
CA ILE A 324 6.75 -15.79 -9.76
C ILE A 324 6.98 -15.55 -8.27
N GLY A 325 6.36 -16.34 -7.40
CA GLY A 325 6.55 -16.25 -5.96
C GLY A 325 7.98 -16.54 -5.50
N LEU A 326 8.65 -17.53 -6.09
CA LEU A 326 10.05 -17.81 -5.80
C LEU A 326 10.96 -16.65 -6.25
N PHE A 327 10.71 -16.10 -7.43
CA PHE A 327 11.45 -14.93 -7.94
C PHE A 327 11.30 -13.73 -7.02
N ASP A 328 10.08 -13.42 -6.55
CA ASP A 328 9.83 -12.34 -5.60
C ASP A 328 10.66 -12.50 -4.31
N ILE A 329 10.71 -13.72 -3.75
CA ILE A 329 11.50 -14.02 -2.56
C ILE A 329 13.00 -13.81 -2.81
N CYS A 330 13.51 -14.29 -3.94
CA CYS A 330 14.89 -14.06 -4.32
C CYS A 330 15.21 -12.56 -4.39
N VAL A 331 14.32 -11.76 -5.00
CA VAL A 331 14.46 -10.30 -5.07
C VAL A 331 14.46 -9.69 -3.66
N ILE A 332 13.53 -10.07 -2.79
CA ILE A 332 13.46 -9.58 -1.40
C ILE A 332 14.75 -9.91 -0.64
N LEU A 333 15.21 -11.17 -0.68
CA LEU A 333 16.40 -11.60 0.05
C LEU A 333 17.68 -10.91 -0.44
N VAL A 334 17.87 -10.83 -1.77
CA VAL A 334 19.01 -10.13 -2.37
C VAL A 334 18.96 -8.65 -2.03
N ALA A 335 17.80 -8.00 -2.17
CA ALA A 335 17.63 -6.59 -1.87
C ALA A 335 17.90 -6.28 -0.39
N THR A 336 17.40 -7.11 0.54
CA THR A 336 17.69 -6.98 1.97
C THR A 336 19.17 -7.15 2.26
N PHE A 337 19.83 -8.16 1.68
CA PHE A 337 21.26 -8.35 1.85
C PHE A 337 22.05 -7.12 1.39
N LEU A 338 21.74 -6.59 0.21
CA LEU A 338 22.36 -5.37 -0.32
C LEU A 338 22.07 -4.14 0.54
N ALA A 339 20.86 -4.03 1.10
CA ALA A 339 20.50 -2.96 2.03
C ALA A 339 21.38 -3.02 3.30
N ILE A 340 21.56 -4.21 3.88
CA ILE A 340 22.40 -4.42 5.06
C ILE A 340 23.86 -4.11 4.74
N LEU A 341 24.37 -4.55 3.59
CA LEU A 341 25.73 -4.20 3.15
C LEU A 341 25.91 -2.69 2.99
N LEU A 342 24.94 -2.01 2.38
CA LEU A 342 24.98 -0.57 2.21
C LEU A 342 24.92 0.16 3.56
N TYR A 343 24.09 -0.32 4.49
CA TYR A 343 24.06 0.20 5.85
C TYR A 343 25.39 -0.01 6.58
N LYS A 344 26.00 -1.20 6.47
CA LYS A 344 27.32 -1.45 7.08
C LYS A 344 28.40 -0.50 6.56
N GLN A 345 28.37 -0.18 5.27
CA GLN A 345 29.31 0.75 4.60
C GLN A 345 29.05 2.22 4.95
N THR A 346 27.80 2.67 4.91
CA THR A 346 27.44 4.09 5.02
C THR A 346 27.02 4.53 6.42
N LYS A 347 26.66 3.57 7.28
CA LYS A 347 25.98 3.78 8.57
C LYS A 347 24.73 4.65 8.48
N ASN A 348 24.11 4.75 7.29
CA ASN A 348 22.93 5.55 7.08
C ASN A 348 21.71 4.90 7.76
N LYS A 349 21.29 5.45 8.91
CA LYS A 349 20.12 4.96 9.66
C LYS A 349 18.81 5.02 8.86
N MET A 350 18.69 5.83 7.80
CA MET A 350 17.49 5.84 6.96
C MET A 350 17.24 4.48 6.28
N ILE A 351 18.31 3.72 6.00
CA ILE A 351 18.21 2.35 5.49
C ILE A 351 17.54 1.45 6.54
N LEU A 352 17.91 1.59 7.82
CA LEU A 352 17.25 0.85 8.89
C LEU A 352 15.77 1.22 9.04
N ILE A 353 15.41 2.49 8.85
CA ILE A 353 13.99 2.91 8.88
C ILE A 353 13.19 2.18 7.80
N VAL A 354 13.73 2.08 6.58
CA VAL A 354 13.11 1.31 5.48
C VAL A 354 13.00 -0.16 5.85
N LEU A 355 14.08 -0.77 6.35
CA LEU A 355 14.09 -2.18 6.74
C LEU A 355 13.10 -2.50 7.86
N PHE A 356 13.04 -1.67 8.92
CA PHE A 356 12.05 -1.82 9.99
C PHE A 356 10.63 -1.67 9.48
N THR A 357 10.38 -0.77 8.54
CA THR A 357 9.06 -0.63 7.92
C THR A 357 8.68 -1.88 7.14
N VAL A 358 9.56 -2.37 6.26
CA VAL A 358 9.30 -3.56 5.43
C VAL A 358 9.09 -4.80 6.29
N TYR A 359 10.03 -5.11 7.19
CA TYR A 359 9.95 -6.31 8.01
C TYR A 359 8.89 -6.22 9.12
N GLY A 360 8.63 -5.03 9.67
CA GLY A 360 7.51 -4.83 10.59
C GLY A 360 6.15 -5.12 9.95
N MET A 361 5.98 -4.70 8.70
CA MET A 361 4.78 -5.01 7.92
C MET A 361 4.72 -6.48 7.49
N PHE A 362 5.85 -7.11 7.14
CA PHE A 362 5.88 -8.56 6.89
C PHE A 362 5.43 -9.34 8.11
N ILE A 363 5.94 -9.02 9.31
CA ILE A 363 5.53 -9.69 10.54
C ILE A 363 4.04 -9.50 10.79
N THR A 364 3.53 -8.27 10.62
CA THR A 364 2.12 -7.98 10.91
C THR A 364 1.18 -8.67 9.93
N PHE A 365 1.51 -8.69 8.63
CA PHE A 365 0.70 -9.41 7.65
C PHE A 365 0.85 -10.93 7.78
N ALA A 366 2.01 -11.44 8.17
CA ALA A 366 2.21 -12.86 8.40
C ALA A 366 1.25 -13.40 9.46
N ILE A 367 1.06 -12.69 10.58
CA ILE A 367 0.18 -13.13 11.68
C ILE A 367 -1.27 -13.36 11.21
N GLY A 368 -1.74 -12.54 10.26
CA GLY A 368 -3.11 -12.59 9.74
C GLY A 368 -3.29 -13.38 8.44
N THR A 369 -2.26 -14.08 7.94
CA THR A 369 -2.31 -14.79 6.65
C THR A 369 -1.86 -16.24 6.78
N TYR A 370 -2.65 -17.16 6.23
CA TYR A 370 -2.44 -18.61 6.33
C TYR A 370 -2.15 -19.28 4.98
N ASN A 371 -2.19 -18.54 3.87
CA ASN A 371 -2.03 -19.05 2.50
C ASN A 371 -0.92 -18.30 1.74
N TYR A 372 -0.10 -19.00 0.95
CA TYR A 372 1.03 -18.37 0.26
C TYR A 372 0.69 -17.48 -0.91
N GLY A 373 -0.41 -17.75 -1.62
CA GLY A 373 -0.90 -16.87 -2.67
C GLY A 373 -1.32 -15.51 -2.07
N THR A 374 -2.02 -15.56 -0.93
CA THR A 374 -2.37 -14.37 -0.16
C THR A 374 -1.12 -13.67 0.39
N ALA A 375 -0.15 -14.42 0.91
CA ALA A 375 1.09 -13.85 1.42
C ALA A 375 1.93 -13.15 0.35
N LEU A 376 1.97 -13.66 -0.88
CA LEU A 376 2.61 -12.99 -2.02
C LEU A 376 2.03 -11.58 -2.20
N ARG A 377 0.70 -11.44 -2.29
CA ARG A 377 0.03 -10.13 -2.38
C ARG A 377 0.31 -9.22 -1.18
N HIS A 378 0.49 -9.78 0.01
CA HIS A 378 0.82 -9.00 1.20
C HIS A 378 2.29 -8.56 1.24
N ARG A 379 3.21 -9.38 0.75
CA ARG A 379 4.64 -9.04 0.62
C ARG A 379 4.83 -7.91 -0.39
N ASP A 380 4.17 -8.02 -1.54
CA ASP A 380 4.23 -7.02 -2.60
C ASP A 380 3.84 -5.62 -2.10
N LYS A 381 3.00 -5.46 -1.07
CA LYS A 381 2.65 -4.12 -0.55
C LYS A 381 3.85 -3.28 -0.09
N VAL A 382 4.95 -3.94 0.29
CA VAL A 382 6.15 -3.26 0.83
C VAL A 382 7.46 -3.71 0.17
N ALA A 383 7.50 -4.87 -0.49
CA ALA A 383 8.71 -5.46 -1.07
C ALA A 383 9.43 -4.51 -2.04
N MET A 384 8.69 -3.73 -2.84
CA MET A 384 9.31 -2.82 -3.82
C MET A 384 10.15 -1.70 -3.21
N LEU A 385 9.92 -1.35 -1.95
CA LEU A 385 10.82 -0.42 -1.25
C LEU A 385 12.26 -0.95 -1.21
N LEU A 386 12.45 -2.28 -1.20
CA LEU A 386 13.78 -2.89 -1.18
C LEU A 386 14.49 -2.80 -2.54
N THR A 387 13.76 -2.76 -3.65
CA THR A 387 14.37 -2.78 -5.00
C THR A 387 15.31 -1.61 -5.26
N MET A 388 15.16 -0.48 -4.53
CA MET A 388 16.09 0.65 -4.61
C MET A 388 17.54 0.24 -4.31
N PHE A 389 17.75 -0.75 -3.44
CA PHE A 389 19.08 -1.22 -3.05
C PHE A 389 19.72 -2.05 -4.15
N ILE A 390 18.95 -2.87 -4.86
CA ILE A 390 19.44 -3.59 -6.05
C ILE A 390 19.89 -2.57 -7.11
N ASN A 391 19.03 -1.60 -7.42
CA ASN A 391 19.34 -0.57 -8.42
C ASN A 391 20.58 0.26 -8.05
N TYR A 392 20.78 0.54 -6.76
CA TYR A 392 21.98 1.22 -6.28
C TYR A 392 23.25 0.46 -6.61
N TYR A 393 23.29 -0.84 -6.33
CA TYR A 393 24.49 -1.65 -6.58
C TYR A 393 24.75 -1.85 -8.09
N ILE A 394 23.70 -2.09 -8.88
CA ILE A 394 23.83 -2.31 -10.32
C ILE A 394 24.32 -1.05 -11.05
N PHE A 395 23.69 0.11 -10.78
CA PHE A 395 23.89 1.29 -11.62
C PHE A 395 24.86 2.33 -11.05
N TYR A 396 25.11 2.32 -9.75
CA TYR A 396 25.96 3.32 -9.11
C TYR A 396 27.27 2.74 -8.59
N LYS A 397 27.23 1.64 -7.82
CA LYS A 397 28.46 1.07 -7.26
C LYS A 397 29.39 0.51 -8.33
N LYS A 398 28.86 -0.15 -9.37
CA LYS A 398 29.67 -0.72 -10.47
C LYS A 398 30.41 0.33 -11.34
N ARG A 399 30.13 1.63 -11.14
CA ARG A 399 30.76 2.74 -11.88
C ARG A 399 31.90 3.44 -11.10
N ARG A 400 32.16 3.03 -9.87
CA ARG A 400 33.35 3.39 -9.09
C ARG A 400 34.18 2.13 -8.90
#